data_AF-A0A9E6W0I0-F1
#
_entry.id   AF-A0A9E6W0I0-F1
#
_cell.length_a   1.000
_cell.length_b   1.000
_cell.length_c   1.000
_cell.angle_alpha   90.00
_cell.angle_beta   90.00
_cell.angle_gamma   90.00
#
_symmetry.space_group_name_H-M   'P 1'
#
loop_
_entity.id
_entity.type
_entity.pdbx_description
1 polymer ?
#
loop_
_entity_poly.entity_id
_entity_poly.type
_entity_poly.pdbx_seq_one_letter_code
_entity_poly.pdbx_strand_id
1 'polypeptide(L)'
;MAFVKSYKIGTRGSPLALAQAEETRERLLKAHEGKLSPDQLELVVIKTSGDKIQDRALAEAGGKGLFVKELEEALFSGAIDFAVHSMKDMETVLPDGLVIDCILPREDARDVFISANGQGLHDLPEGALVGTSSLRRQALILNRRPDLKVGLFRGSVQTRLRKLSEGEADATLLALAGLKRLGREDVITERLSVEDMLPAVAQGAIGIERRAADDDVAALLAPIDDRPSRERITAERSMLAVLDGSCRTPIAGYAELDTAGNLSLRASLLSPDGKLRFDGAGSASWDEATALGAEIGRDIKARADAKGLSF
;
A
#
# COMPACT_ATOMS: atom_id res chain seq x y z
N MET A 1 -2.62 -29.20 -32.69
CA MET A 1 -1.87 -28.39 -31.71
C MET A 1 -2.76 -28.22 -30.51
N ALA A 2 -2.34 -28.68 -29.33
CA ALA A 2 -3.07 -28.36 -28.10
C ALA A 2 -2.90 -26.86 -27.87
N PHE A 3 -4.00 -26.13 -27.70
CA PHE A 3 -3.95 -24.74 -27.28
C PHE A 3 -3.39 -24.72 -25.86
N VAL A 4 -2.15 -24.27 -25.72
CA VAL A 4 -1.55 -24.02 -24.41
C VAL A 4 -2.15 -22.71 -23.90
N LYS A 5 -2.92 -22.78 -22.81
CA LYS A 5 -3.57 -21.60 -22.22
C LYS A 5 -2.50 -20.63 -21.72
N SER A 6 -2.56 -19.37 -22.16
CA SER A 6 -1.75 -18.26 -21.64
C SER A 6 -2.59 -17.36 -20.74
N TYR A 7 -1.94 -16.69 -19.80
CA TYR A 7 -2.53 -15.74 -18.87
C TYR A 7 -1.87 -14.38 -19.01
N LYS A 8 -2.70 -13.34 -19.04
CA LYS A 8 -2.31 -11.95 -19.15
C LYS A 8 -2.36 -11.25 -17.80
N ILE A 9 -1.19 -10.82 -17.33
CA ILE A 9 -0.98 -10.16 -16.04
C ILE A 9 -0.98 -8.64 -16.27
N GLY A 10 -2.06 -7.98 -15.86
CA GLY A 10 -2.14 -6.52 -15.89
C GLY A 10 -1.26 -5.88 -14.83
N THR A 11 -0.52 -4.84 -15.22
CA THR A 11 0.27 -4.04 -14.29
C THR A 11 0.46 -2.61 -14.78
N ARG A 12 0.77 -1.69 -13.86
CA ARG A 12 1.21 -0.33 -14.22
C ARG A 12 2.62 -0.34 -14.78
N GLY A 13 2.95 0.69 -15.57
CA GLY A 13 4.28 0.82 -16.20
C GLY A 13 5.39 1.39 -15.31
N SER A 14 5.15 1.65 -14.03
CA SER A 14 6.20 2.14 -13.13
C SER A 14 7.19 1.02 -12.79
N PRO A 15 8.49 1.29 -12.55
CA PRO A 15 9.47 0.26 -12.22
C PRO A 15 9.07 -0.62 -11.02
N LEU A 16 8.42 -0.03 -10.01
CA LEU A 16 7.95 -0.80 -8.85
C LEU A 16 6.79 -1.72 -9.20
N ALA A 17 5.84 -1.24 -10.01
CA ALA A 17 4.69 -2.05 -10.43
C ALA A 17 5.12 -3.23 -11.34
N LEU A 18 6.11 -3.00 -12.21
CA LEU A 18 6.75 -4.07 -12.98
C LEU A 18 7.45 -5.08 -12.07
N ALA A 19 8.24 -4.62 -11.09
CA ALA A 19 8.87 -5.53 -10.12
C ALA A 19 7.85 -6.36 -9.33
N GLN A 20 6.68 -5.80 -8.99
CA GLN A 20 5.60 -6.54 -8.33
C GLN A 20 4.95 -7.58 -9.25
N ALA A 21 4.73 -7.22 -10.52
CA ALA A 21 4.19 -8.15 -11.51
C ALA A 21 5.17 -9.30 -11.81
N GLU A 22 6.47 -9.00 -11.85
CA GLU A 22 7.52 -10.00 -11.97
C GLU A 22 7.58 -10.90 -10.73
N GLU A 23 7.51 -10.36 -9.51
CA GLU A 23 7.42 -11.16 -8.28
C GLU A 23 6.22 -12.12 -8.32
N THR A 24 5.05 -11.65 -8.76
CA THR A 24 3.86 -12.50 -8.96
C THR A 24 4.12 -13.60 -9.99
N ARG A 25 4.72 -13.25 -11.14
CA ARG A 25 5.04 -14.19 -12.22
C ARG A 25 6.00 -15.29 -11.73
N GLU A 26 7.07 -14.92 -11.04
CA GLU A 26 8.06 -15.85 -10.49
C GLU A 26 7.43 -16.82 -9.48
N ARG A 27 6.56 -16.32 -8.61
CA ARG A 27 5.82 -17.16 -7.64
C ARG A 27 4.90 -18.16 -8.33
N LEU A 28 4.20 -17.74 -9.39
CA LEU A 28 3.34 -18.63 -10.17
C LEU A 28 4.16 -19.73 -10.85
N LEU A 29 5.26 -19.37 -11.50
CA LEU A 29 6.15 -20.35 -12.16
C LEU A 29 6.70 -21.37 -11.16
N LYS A 30 7.09 -20.92 -9.96
CA LYS A 30 7.57 -21.79 -8.90
C LYS A 30 6.47 -22.70 -8.35
N ALA A 31 5.27 -22.18 -8.11
CA ALA A 31 4.17 -22.96 -7.54
C ALA A 31 3.59 -23.99 -8.54
N HIS A 32 3.74 -23.73 -9.83
CA HIS A 32 3.27 -24.58 -10.93
C HIS A 32 4.43 -25.19 -11.73
N GLU A 33 5.56 -25.48 -11.06
CA GLU A 33 6.75 -26.06 -11.68
C GLU A 33 6.40 -27.32 -12.50
N GLY A 34 6.86 -27.35 -13.75
CA GLY A 34 6.56 -28.44 -14.70
C GLY A 34 5.15 -28.41 -15.33
N LYS A 35 4.30 -27.46 -14.96
CA LYS A 35 2.93 -27.29 -15.51
C LYS A 35 2.73 -25.95 -16.22
N LEU A 36 3.50 -24.93 -15.86
CA LEU A 36 3.41 -23.59 -16.39
C LEU A 36 4.79 -23.13 -16.88
N SER A 37 4.88 -22.65 -18.12
CA SER A 37 6.10 -22.08 -18.68
C SER A 37 6.05 -20.55 -18.69
N PRO A 38 7.22 -19.85 -18.71
CA PRO A 38 7.26 -18.38 -18.70
C PRO A 38 6.51 -17.71 -19.85
N ASP A 39 6.47 -18.32 -21.03
CA ASP A 39 5.74 -17.83 -22.21
C ASP A 39 4.21 -17.88 -22.06
N GLN A 40 3.71 -18.65 -21.08
CA GLN A 40 2.29 -18.67 -20.73
C GLN A 40 1.90 -17.51 -19.79
N LEU A 41 2.84 -16.71 -19.29
CA LEU A 41 2.57 -15.58 -18.39
C LEU A 41 3.02 -14.27 -19.05
N GLU A 42 2.08 -13.62 -19.73
CA GLU A 42 2.32 -12.36 -20.44
C GLU A 42 2.10 -11.16 -19.51
N LEU A 43 3.10 -10.28 -19.36
CA LEU A 43 2.92 -9.01 -18.65
C LEU A 43 2.32 -7.97 -19.60
N VAL A 44 1.15 -7.44 -19.24
CA VAL A 44 0.43 -6.41 -19.99
C VAL A 44 0.50 -5.09 -19.23
N VAL A 45 1.30 -4.16 -19.75
CA VAL A 45 1.49 -2.84 -19.15
C VAL A 45 0.33 -1.91 -19.55
N ILE A 46 -0.40 -1.43 -18.55
CA ILE A 46 -1.54 -0.51 -18.70
C ILE A 46 -1.18 0.85 -18.11
N LYS A 47 -1.39 1.91 -18.89
CA LYS A 47 -1.10 3.29 -18.50
C LYS A 47 -2.30 3.88 -17.78
N THR A 48 -2.12 4.30 -16.54
CA THR A 48 -3.23 4.82 -15.71
C THR A 48 -3.28 6.34 -15.73
N SER A 49 -4.45 6.91 -15.43
CA SER A 49 -4.62 8.36 -15.30
C SER A 49 -3.79 8.94 -14.15
N GLY A 50 -3.62 8.20 -13.05
CA GLY A 50 -2.78 8.58 -11.92
C GLY A 50 -1.29 8.73 -12.29
N ASP A 51 -0.81 8.04 -13.33
CA ASP A 51 0.55 8.21 -13.83
C ASP A 51 0.74 9.54 -14.58
N LYS A 52 -0.34 10.11 -15.13
CA LYS A 52 -0.32 11.38 -15.87
C LYS A 52 -0.36 12.61 -14.95
N ILE A 53 -0.91 12.48 -13.74
CA ILE A 53 -1.11 13.61 -12.81
C ILE A 53 0.07 13.71 -11.83
N GLN A 54 1.00 14.62 -12.12
CA GLN A 54 2.22 14.83 -11.32
C GLN A 54 2.31 16.23 -10.69
N ASP A 55 1.43 17.17 -11.07
CA ASP A 55 1.48 18.60 -10.75
C ASP A 55 0.67 19.01 -9.51
N ARG A 56 -0.19 18.14 -8.98
CA ARG A 56 -1.08 18.41 -7.84
C ARG A 56 -1.24 17.22 -6.90
N ALA A 57 -1.82 17.43 -5.72
CA ALA A 57 -2.10 16.35 -4.78
C ALA A 57 -3.19 15.40 -5.33
N LEU A 58 -3.09 14.09 -5.04
CA LEU A 58 -4.16 13.13 -5.41
C LEU A 58 -5.49 13.46 -4.73
N ALA A 59 -5.44 14.08 -3.54
CA ALA A 59 -6.63 14.56 -2.86
C ALA A 59 -7.40 15.60 -3.68
N GLU A 60 -6.68 16.44 -4.41
CA GLU A 60 -7.24 17.54 -5.22
C GLU A 60 -7.56 17.12 -6.66
N ALA A 61 -6.95 16.03 -7.14
CA ALA A 61 -7.09 15.59 -8.52
C ALA A 61 -8.48 15.03 -8.87
N GLY A 62 -9.29 14.66 -7.87
CA GLY A 62 -10.61 14.06 -8.06
C GLY A 62 -10.55 12.66 -8.72
N GLY A 63 -11.55 11.83 -8.45
CA GLY A 63 -11.65 10.48 -9.00
C GLY A 63 -11.25 9.37 -8.03
N LYS A 64 -12.16 8.41 -7.85
CA LYS A 64 -11.88 7.12 -7.21
C LYS A 64 -10.99 6.29 -8.13
N GLY A 65 -10.07 5.51 -7.57
CA GLY A 65 -9.27 4.52 -8.31
C GLY A 65 -8.30 5.08 -9.36
N LEU A 66 -7.67 6.25 -9.16
CA LEU A 66 -6.78 6.87 -10.17
C LEU A 66 -5.64 5.98 -10.71
N PHE A 67 -5.24 4.95 -9.96
CA PHE A 67 -4.21 3.99 -10.37
C PHE A 67 -4.76 2.60 -10.73
N VAL A 68 -6.08 2.43 -10.70
CA VAL A 68 -6.73 1.12 -10.71
C VAL A 68 -7.76 1.01 -11.83
N LYS A 69 -8.47 2.10 -12.11
CA LYS A 69 -9.59 2.14 -13.06
C LYS A 69 -9.28 1.50 -14.42
N GLU A 70 -8.15 1.86 -15.05
CA GLU A 70 -7.81 1.30 -16.37
C GLU A 70 -7.45 -0.20 -16.31
N LEU A 71 -6.99 -0.71 -15.16
CA LEU A 71 -6.77 -2.14 -14.94
C LEU A 71 -8.11 -2.87 -14.74
N GLU A 72 -9.03 -2.29 -13.97
CA GLU A 72 -10.38 -2.82 -13.76
C GLU A 72 -11.17 -2.90 -15.10
N GLU A 73 -11.10 -1.86 -15.94
CA GLU A 73 -11.68 -1.87 -17.29
C GLU A 73 -11.07 -2.99 -18.17
N ALA A 74 -9.76 -3.24 -18.04
CA ALA A 74 -9.08 -4.32 -18.74
C ALA A 74 -9.48 -5.71 -18.20
N LEU A 75 -9.76 -5.85 -16.90
CA LEU A 75 -10.31 -7.07 -16.31
C LEU A 75 -11.72 -7.34 -16.83
N PHE A 76 -12.60 -6.35 -16.82
CA PHE A 76 -13.98 -6.51 -17.29
C PHE A 76 -14.07 -6.83 -18.78
N SER A 77 -13.21 -6.25 -19.60
CA SER A 77 -13.16 -6.52 -21.05
C SER A 77 -12.47 -7.83 -21.41
N GLY A 78 -11.80 -8.50 -20.46
CA GLY A 78 -10.99 -9.69 -20.73
C GLY A 78 -9.67 -9.39 -21.45
N ALA A 79 -9.24 -8.12 -21.48
CA ALA A 79 -7.94 -7.73 -22.03
C ALA A 79 -6.77 -8.27 -21.17
N ILE A 80 -7.02 -8.47 -19.87
CA ILE A 80 -6.14 -9.15 -18.92
C ILE A 80 -6.94 -10.16 -18.09
N ASP A 81 -6.25 -11.14 -17.51
CA ASP A 81 -6.86 -12.20 -16.70
C ASP A 81 -6.87 -11.86 -15.21
N PHE A 82 -5.79 -11.26 -14.73
CA PHE A 82 -5.68 -10.69 -13.39
C PHE A 82 -4.76 -9.49 -13.38
N ALA A 83 -4.89 -8.62 -12.38
CA ALA A 83 -4.10 -7.41 -12.22
C ALA A 83 -3.32 -7.43 -10.90
N VAL A 84 -2.10 -6.89 -10.91
CA VAL A 84 -1.19 -6.88 -9.76
C VAL A 84 -1.11 -5.48 -9.17
N HIS A 85 -1.37 -5.37 -7.86
CA HIS A 85 -1.48 -4.08 -7.18
C HIS A 85 -0.65 -4.02 -5.89
N SER A 86 -0.16 -2.82 -5.59
CA SER A 86 0.22 -2.47 -4.21
C SER A 86 -1.06 -2.31 -3.38
N MET A 87 -1.27 -3.13 -2.35
CA MET A 87 -2.56 -3.12 -1.63
C MET A 87 -2.90 -1.81 -0.94
N LYS A 88 -1.90 -1.02 -0.53
CA LYS A 88 -2.11 0.31 0.05
C LYS A 88 -2.74 1.32 -0.91
N ASP A 89 -2.70 1.05 -2.22
CA ASP A 89 -3.26 1.90 -3.26
C ASP A 89 -4.69 1.46 -3.65
N MET A 90 -5.16 0.33 -3.12
CA MET A 90 -6.49 -0.23 -3.43
C MET A 90 -7.57 0.34 -2.53
N GLU A 91 -8.70 0.70 -3.13
CA GLU A 91 -9.89 1.12 -2.39
C GLU A 91 -10.43 -0.01 -1.51
N THR A 92 -11.12 0.33 -0.43
CA THR A 92 -11.72 -0.66 0.50
C THR A 92 -12.86 -1.44 -0.14
N VAL A 93 -13.62 -0.79 -1.02
CA VAL A 93 -14.71 -1.37 -1.80
C VAL A 93 -14.24 -1.50 -3.25
N LEU A 94 -14.37 -2.71 -3.81
CA LEU A 94 -14.07 -2.98 -5.21
C LEU A 94 -15.36 -2.88 -6.06
N PRO A 95 -15.25 -2.65 -7.37
CA PRO A 95 -16.38 -2.79 -8.28
C PRO A 95 -17.02 -4.18 -8.22
N ASP A 96 -18.35 -4.24 -8.37
CA ASP A 96 -19.07 -5.51 -8.42
C ASP A 96 -18.51 -6.42 -9.52
N GLY A 97 -18.25 -7.69 -9.17
CA GLY A 97 -17.69 -8.68 -10.08
C GLY A 97 -16.15 -8.77 -10.08
N LEU A 98 -15.45 -7.91 -9.35
CA LEU A 98 -14.01 -8.02 -9.09
C LEU A 98 -13.74 -8.40 -7.63
N VAL A 99 -12.67 -9.18 -7.41
CA VAL A 99 -12.24 -9.61 -6.07
C VAL A 99 -10.72 -9.58 -5.96
N ILE A 100 -10.23 -9.35 -4.73
CA ILE A 100 -8.83 -9.56 -4.33
C ILE A 100 -8.83 -10.59 -3.21
N ASP A 101 -8.67 -11.86 -3.56
CA ASP A 101 -8.65 -12.98 -2.63
C ASP A 101 -7.29 -13.69 -2.55
N CYS A 102 -6.34 -13.25 -3.37
CA CYS A 102 -4.95 -13.67 -3.35
C CYS A 102 -4.03 -12.52 -2.90
N ILE A 103 -3.41 -12.68 -1.73
CA ILE A 103 -2.42 -11.76 -1.17
C ILE A 103 -1.08 -12.46 -1.08
N LEU A 104 -0.03 -11.89 -1.67
CA LEU A 104 1.33 -12.45 -1.56
C LEU A 104 1.89 -12.26 -0.14
N PRO A 105 2.90 -13.07 0.28
CA PRO A 105 3.63 -12.84 1.52
C PRO A 105 4.08 -11.38 1.66
N ARG A 106 3.60 -10.74 2.72
CA ARG A 106 3.81 -9.31 2.97
C ARG A 106 5.28 -9.04 3.26
N GLU A 107 5.84 -8.08 2.55
CA GLU A 107 7.17 -7.54 2.85
C GLU A 107 7.11 -6.57 4.05
N ASP A 108 8.27 -6.18 4.59
CA ASP A 108 8.43 -5.18 5.62
C ASP A 108 7.60 -3.90 5.37
N ALA A 109 6.61 -3.71 6.25
CA ALA A 109 5.64 -2.63 6.14
C ALA A 109 6.19 -1.28 6.64
N ARG A 110 7.41 -1.24 7.20
CA ARG A 110 7.99 -0.01 7.77
C ARG A 110 8.26 1.04 6.70
N ASP A 111 8.19 2.29 7.13
CA ASP A 111 8.73 3.40 6.38
C ASP A 111 10.22 3.56 6.66
N VAL A 112 10.93 4.07 5.67
CA VAL A 112 12.31 4.54 5.81
C VAL A 112 12.37 6.04 5.62
N PHE A 113 13.32 6.62 6.31
CA PHE A 113 13.71 8.01 6.20
C PHE A 113 14.97 8.13 5.35
N ILE A 114 14.98 9.10 4.46
CA ILE A 114 16.07 9.36 3.51
C ILE A 114 16.33 10.85 3.55
N SER A 115 17.51 11.25 4.00
CA SER A 115 17.90 12.66 4.08
C SER A 115 19.09 12.97 3.18
N ALA A 116 19.16 14.20 2.71
CA ALA A 116 20.24 14.67 1.85
C ALA A 116 21.60 14.74 2.59
N ASN A 117 21.57 14.90 3.92
CA ASN A 117 22.74 15.10 4.76
C ASN A 117 23.07 13.87 5.65
N GLY A 118 22.36 12.76 5.50
CA GLY A 118 22.58 11.53 6.27
C GLY A 118 22.11 11.57 7.72
N GLN A 119 21.38 12.63 8.14
CA GLN A 119 20.78 12.72 9.47
C GLN A 119 19.44 11.98 9.55
N GLY A 120 19.15 11.38 10.71
CA GLY A 120 17.84 10.78 10.99
C GLY A 120 16.74 11.80 11.20
N LEU A 121 15.49 11.33 11.32
CA LEU A 121 14.32 12.20 11.52
C LEU A 121 14.45 13.09 12.77
N HIS A 122 15.08 12.56 13.82
CA HIS A 122 15.28 13.26 15.09
C HIS A 122 16.34 14.36 15.01
N ASP A 123 17.30 14.21 14.11
CA ASP A 123 18.47 15.09 14.02
C ASP A 123 18.32 16.18 12.95
N LEU A 124 17.20 16.20 12.23
CA LEU A 124 16.91 17.26 11.25
C LEU A 124 16.88 18.64 11.93
N PRO A 125 17.47 19.67 11.30
CA PRO A 125 17.38 21.06 11.75
C PRO A 125 15.94 21.55 11.89
N GLU A 126 15.73 22.51 12.79
CA GLU A 126 14.44 23.18 12.93
C GLU A 126 14.01 23.81 11.60
N GLY A 127 12.75 23.62 11.22
CA GLY A 127 12.20 24.18 9.98
C GLY A 127 12.63 23.49 8.69
N ALA A 128 13.36 22.37 8.76
CA ALA A 128 13.72 21.57 7.59
C ALA A 128 12.48 21.05 6.84
N LEU A 129 12.61 20.91 5.52
CA LEU A 129 11.57 20.51 4.59
C LEU A 129 11.60 19.00 4.34
N VAL A 130 10.54 18.31 4.76
CA VAL A 130 10.31 16.88 4.45
C VAL A 130 9.34 16.75 3.29
N GLY A 131 9.78 16.12 2.21
CA GLY A 131 8.98 15.81 1.04
C GLY A 131 8.09 14.58 1.25
N THR A 132 6.77 14.76 1.24
CA THR A 132 5.81 13.65 1.16
C THR A 132 4.46 14.11 0.60
N SER A 133 3.81 13.24 -0.18
CA SER A 133 2.42 13.45 -0.61
C SER A 133 1.40 12.62 0.20
N SER A 134 1.86 11.91 1.23
CA SER A 134 1.00 11.10 2.10
C SER A 134 0.57 11.93 3.30
N LEU A 135 -0.74 12.16 3.43
CA LEU A 135 -1.31 12.85 4.58
C LEU A 135 -1.07 12.10 5.89
N ARG A 136 -1.05 10.75 5.85
CA ARG A 136 -0.62 9.92 6.99
C ARG A 136 0.79 10.28 7.45
N ARG A 137 1.76 10.25 6.54
CA ARG A 137 3.16 10.56 6.88
C ARG A 137 3.31 11.99 7.34
N GLN A 138 2.69 12.94 6.64
CA GLN A 138 2.67 14.35 7.04
C GLN A 138 2.17 14.51 8.48
N ALA A 139 0.99 13.98 8.79
CA ALA A 139 0.41 14.10 10.12
C ALA A 139 1.27 13.45 11.21
N LEU A 140 1.84 12.26 10.95
CA LEU A 140 2.73 11.58 11.90
C LEU A 140 4.04 12.35 12.13
N ILE A 141 4.63 12.94 11.09
CA ILE A 141 5.82 13.79 11.22
C ILE A 141 5.48 15.03 12.04
N LEU A 142 4.43 15.77 11.69
CA LEU A 142 4.06 17.02 12.36
C LEU A 142 3.59 16.78 13.79
N ASN A 143 3.01 15.62 14.10
CA ASN A 143 2.68 15.21 15.46
C ASN A 143 3.95 15.05 16.33
N ARG A 144 5.06 14.58 15.74
CA ARG A 144 6.31 14.29 16.47
C ARG A 144 7.32 15.45 16.43
N ARG A 145 7.36 16.18 15.32
CA ARG A 145 8.26 17.28 14.99
C ARG A 145 7.45 18.44 14.38
N PRO A 146 6.66 19.16 15.20
CA PRO A 146 5.78 20.23 14.72
C PRO A 146 6.54 21.43 14.14
N ASP A 147 7.86 21.50 14.36
CA ASP A 147 8.76 22.51 13.82
C ASP A 147 9.14 22.27 12.35
N LEU A 148 8.99 21.04 11.85
CA LEU A 148 9.34 20.71 10.46
C LEU A 148 8.29 21.22 9.47
N LYS A 149 8.74 21.49 8.25
CA LYS A 149 7.87 21.79 7.11
C LYS A 149 7.63 20.52 6.31
N VAL A 150 6.40 20.34 5.82
CA VAL A 150 6.06 19.23 4.92
C VAL A 150 5.64 19.78 3.57
N GLY A 151 6.28 19.32 2.50
CA GLY A 151 6.04 19.76 1.12
C GLY A 151 5.57 18.65 0.20
N LEU A 152 4.80 19.01 -0.82
CA LEU A 152 4.30 18.07 -1.83
C LEU A 152 5.47 17.42 -2.57
N PHE A 153 5.53 16.09 -2.54
CA PHE A 153 6.63 15.32 -3.13
C PHE A 153 6.11 14.10 -3.88
N ARG A 154 5.98 14.25 -5.19
CA ARG A 154 5.29 13.33 -6.11
C ARG A 154 6.25 12.63 -7.08
N GLY A 155 5.73 11.66 -7.81
CA GLY A 155 6.46 10.86 -8.77
C GLY A 155 6.81 9.45 -8.26
N SER A 156 7.42 8.67 -9.14
CA SER A 156 7.97 7.34 -8.82
C SER A 156 9.07 7.42 -7.76
N VAL A 157 9.48 6.27 -7.23
CA VAL A 157 10.62 6.15 -6.30
C VAL A 157 11.85 6.87 -6.88
N GLN A 158 12.19 6.60 -8.13
CA GLN A 158 13.35 7.19 -8.82
C GLN A 158 13.22 8.71 -8.96
N THR A 159 12.02 9.19 -9.29
CA THR A 159 11.75 10.63 -9.41
C THR A 159 11.97 11.33 -8.08
N ARG A 160 11.45 10.76 -6.99
CA ARG A 160 11.60 11.32 -5.64
C ARG A 160 13.04 11.31 -5.16
N LEU A 161 13.79 10.24 -5.41
CA LEU A 161 15.22 10.18 -5.06
C LEU A 161 16.03 11.22 -5.84
N ARG A 162 15.73 11.43 -7.12
CA ARG A 162 16.37 12.49 -7.92
C ARG A 162 16.05 13.88 -7.36
N LYS A 163 14.77 14.19 -7.11
CA LYS A 163 14.34 15.47 -6.51
C LYS A 163 15.04 15.75 -5.18
N LEU A 164 15.23 14.71 -4.36
CA LEU A 164 15.97 14.84 -3.10
C LEU A 164 17.44 15.18 -3.36
N SER A 165 18.11 14.50 -4.29
CA SER A 165 19.50 14.80 -4.66
C SER A 165 19.68 16.18 -5.30
N GLU A 166 18.63 16.72 -5.91
CA GLU A 166 18.58 18.07 -6.50
C GLU A 166 18.27 19.16 -5.47
N GLY A 167 18.06 18.79 -4.19
CA GLY A 167 17.82 19.73 -3.10
C GLY A 167 16.40 20.29 -3.04
N GLU A 168 15.41 19.64 -3.69
CA GLU A 168 14.00 20.07 -3.60
C GLU A 168 13.39 19.84 -2.20
N ALA A 169 14.02 19.01 -1.36
CA ALA A 169 13.66 18.77 0.04
C ALA A 169 14.92 18.36 0.83
N ASP A 170 14.90 18.54 2.15
CA ASP A 170 15.98 18.11 3.04
C ASP A 170 15.91 16.60 3.33
N ALA A 171 14.69 16.05 3.32
CA ALA A 171 14.44 14.62 3.47
C ALA A 171 13.15 14.16 2.77
N THR A 172 12.98 12.85 2.60
CA THR A 172 11.73 12.22 2.15
C THR A 172 11.52 10.91 2.89
N LEU A 173 10.29 10.38 2.81
CA LEU A 173 9.97 9.03 3.26
C LEU A 173 9.53 8.13 2.12
N LEU A 174 9.95 6.87 2.17
CA LEU A 174 9.53 5.81 1.26
C LEU A 174 9.19 4.54 2.04
N ALA A 175 8.44 3.62 1.43
CA ALA A 175 8.17 2.32 2.02
C ALA A 175 9.39 1.40 1.81
N LEU A 176 9.84 0.71 2.85
CA LEU A 176 10.98 -0.21 2.79
C LEU A 176 10.77 -1.28 1.72
N ALA A 177 9.59 -1.90 1.71
CA ALA A 177 9.17 -2.88 0.70
C ALA A 177 9.37 -2.41 -0.75
N GLY A 178 9.16 -1.10 -1.02
CA GLY A 178 9.35 -0.55 -2.35
C GLY A 178 10.81 -0.44 -2.75
N LEU A 179 11.70 -0.09 -1.81
CA LEU A 179 13.13 -0.01 -2.04
C LEU A 179 13.75 -1.40 -2.21
N LYS A 180 13.37 -2.36 -1.37
CA LYS A 180 13.82 -3.76 -1.47
C LYS A 180 13.52 -4.37 -2.84
N ARG A 181 12.28 -4.25 -3.31
CA ARG A 181 11.88 -4.74 -4.66
C ARG A 181 12.64 -4.08 -5.80
N LEU A 182 13.15 -2.87 -5.59
CA LEU A 182 13.94 -2.13 -6.56
C LEU A 182 15.46 -2.28 -6.38
N GLY A 183 15.91 -3.04 -5.37
CA GLY A 183 17.34 -3.13 -5.03
C GLY A 183 17.95 -1.79 -4.60
N ARG A 184 17.16 -0.91 -3.98
CA ARG A 184 17.54 0.45 -3.58
C ARG A 184 17.59 0.67 -2.07
N GLU A 185 18.04 -0.33 -1.32
CA GLU A 185 18.24 -0.16 0.12
C GLU A 185 19.45 0.72 0.45
N ASP A 186 20.35 0.95 -0.52
CA ASP A 186 21.55 1.78 -0.43
C ASP A 186 21.26 3.22 -0.02
N VAL A 187 20.07 3.74 -0.33
CA VAL A 187 19.69 5.12 -0.02
C VAL A 187 19.10 5.30 1.39
N ILE A 188 18.91 4.23 2.15
CA ILE A 188 18.23 4.33 3.46
C ILE A 188 19.16 5.04 4.46
N THR A 189 18.72 6.18 4.97
CA THR A 189 19.38 6.84 6.10
C THR A 189 18.98 6.18 7.41
N GLU A 190 17.68 5.96 7.61
CA GLU A 190 17.13 5.41 8.84
C GLU A 190 15.91 4.54 8.55
N ARG A 191 15.81 3.38 9.22
CA ARG A 191 14.61 2.54 9.22
C ARG A 191 13.76 2.95 10.42
N LEU A 192 12.58 3.53 10.17
CA LEU A 192 11.72 4.02 11.24
C LEU A 192 11.02 2.86 11.94
N SER A 193 10.92 2.94 13.26
CA SER A 193 10.11 2.00 14.04
C SER A 193 8.63 2.17 13.69
N VAL A 194 7.83 1.13 13.96
CA VAL A 194 6.37 1.20 13.77
C VAL A 194 5.71 2.12 14.80
N GLU A 195 6.40 2.40 15.91
CA GLU A 195 6.03 3.39 16.92
C GLU A 195 6.23 4.83 16.41
N ASP A 196 7.34 5.09 15.71
CA ASP A 196 7.65 6.42 15.15
C ASP A 196 6.83 6.72 13.90
N MET A 197 6.57 5.69 13.07
CA MET A 197 5.89 5.85 11.79
C MET A 197 4.98 4.65 11.52
N LEU A 198 3.80 4.64 12.15
CA LEU A 198 2.82 3.57 11.98
C LEU A 198 2.49 3.40 10.48
N PRO A 199 2.61 2.19 9.91
CA PRO A 199 2.42 1.94 8.49
C PRO A 199 1.07 2.38 7.93
N ALA A 200 1.04 2.64 6.61
CA ALA A 200 -0.23 2.71 5.90
C ALA A 200 -0.89 1.33 5.89
N VAL A 201 -2.22 1.32 5.92
CA VAL A 201 -3.02 0.11 5.71
C VAL A 201 -2.54 -0.61 4.45
N ALA A 202 -2.25 -1.89 4.61
CA ALA A 202 -1.74 -2.81 3.61
C ALA A 202 -0.40 -2.43 2.95
N GLN A 203 0.41 -1.56 3.58
CA GLN A 203 1.77 -1.29 3.13
C GLN A 203 2.60 -2.58 3.15
N GLY A 204 3.36 -2.81 2.08
CA GLY A 204 4.22 -3.99 1.91
C GLY A 204 3.56 -5.18 1.20
N ALA A 205 2.22 -5.25 1.20
CA ALA A 205 1.47 -6.32 0.55
C ALA A 205 1.25 -6.07 -0.95
N ILE A 206 1.36 -7.15 -1.73
CA ILE A 206 0.88 -7.22 -3.13
C ILE A 206 -0.43 -8.00 -3.11
N GLY A 207 -1.45 -7.46 -3.76
CA GLY A 207 -2.72 -8.12 -3.97
C GLY A 207 -2.97 -8.35 -5.45
N ILE A 208 -3.66 -9.44 -5.75
CA ILE A 208 -3.99 -9.83 -7.11
C ILE A 208 -5.50 -9.71 -7.29
N GLU A 209 -5.92 -8.81 -8.18
CA GLU A 209 -7.31 -8.59 -8.52
C GLU A 209 -7.71 -9.45 -9.72
N ARG A 210 -8.86 -10.11 -9.64
CA ARG A 210 -9.42 -10.94 -10.71
C ARG A 210 -10.93 -10.77 -10.82
N ARG A 211 -11.49 -11.25 -11.92
CA ARG A 211 -12.95 -11.44 -12.03
C ARG A 211 -13.42 -12.51 -11.05
N ALA A 212 -14.48 -12.21 -10.30
CA ALA A 212 -15.03 -13.10 -9.27
C ALA A 212 -15.43 -14.48 -9.82
N ALA A 213 -16.01 -14.51 -11.03
CA ALA A 213 -16.52 -15.71 -11.70
C ALA A 213 -15.44 -16.50 -12.47
N ASP A 214 -14.16 -16.09 -12.42
CA ASP A 214 -13.08 -16.76 -13.14
C ASP A 214 -12.38 -17.81 -12.25
N ASP A 215 -13.00 -19.00 -12.17
CA ASP A 215 -12.52 -20.12 -11.36
C ASP A 215 -11.16 -20.66 -11.82
N ASP A 216 -10.85 -20.54 -13.12
CA ASP A 216 -9.56 -20.95 -13.66
C ASP A 216 -8.43 -20.05 -13.13
N VAL A 217 -8.64 -18.73 -13.13
CA VAL A 217 -7.68 -17.78 -12.53
C VAL A 217 -7.62 -17.97 -11.02
N ALA A 218 -8.75 -18.25 -10.35
CA ALA A 218 -8.76 -18.55 -8.92
C ALA A 218 -7.87 -19.78 -8.60
N ALA A 219 -7.98 -20.86 -9.37
CA ALA A 219 -7.17 -22.07 -9.20
C ALA A 219 -5.69 -21.82 -9.51
N LEU A 220 -5.37 -20.96 -10.48
CA LEU A 220 -4.00 -20.56 -10.78
C LEU A 220 -3.35 -19.80 -9.61
N LEU A 221 -4.08 -18.89 -8.97
CA LEU A 221 -3.58 -18.02 -7.89
C LEU A 221 -3.55 -18.69 -6.52
N ALA A 222 -4.42 -19.67 -6.26
CA ALA A 222 -4.55 -20.31 -4.95
C ALA A 222 -3.23 -20.77 -4.29
N PRO A 223 -2.24 -21.33 -5.02
CA PRO A 223 -0.98 -21.78 -4.42
C PRO A 223 -0.03 -20.65 -3.97
N ILE A 224 -0.23 -19.41 -4.45
CA ILE A 224 0.64 -18.26 -4.14
C ILE A 224 0.02 -17.29 -3.13
N ASP A 225 -1.22 -17.55 -2.73
CA ASP A 225 -1.89 -16.83 -1.65
C ASP A 225 -1.26 -17.17 -0.29
N ASP A 226 -1.02 -16.13 0.50
CA ASP A 226 -0.49 -16.22 1.85
C ASP A 226 -1.56 -15.80 2.86
N ARG A 227 -2.26 -16.79 3.41
CA ARG A 227 -3.29 -16.58 4.43
C ARG A 227 -2.82 -15.69 5.59
N PRO A 228 -1.62 -15.87 6.19
CA PRO A 228 -1.11 -14.97 7.23
C PRO A 228 -1.07 -13.49 6.82
N SER A 229 -0.68 -13.20 5.58
CA SER A 229 -0.73 -11.83 5.05
C SER A 229 -2.15 -11.40 4.78
N ARG A 230 -2.99 -12.26 4.18
CA ARG A 230 -4.39 -11.94 3.92
C ARG A 230 -5.13 -11.54 5.19
N GLU A 231 -5.04 -12.29 6.29
CA GLU A 231 -5.77 -11.95 7.52
C GLU A 231 -5.28 -10.65 8.17
N ARG A 232 -3.96 -10.38 8.14
CA ARG A 232 -3.43 -9.07 8.55
C ARG A 232 -4.03 -7.93 7.72
N ILE A 233 -4.06 -8.10 6.40
CA ILE A 233 -4.62 -7.10 5.49
C ILE A 233 -6.14 -6.95 5.66
N THR A 234 -6.86 -8.04 5.93
CA THR A 234 -8.31 -8.03 6.21
C THR A 234 -8.64 -7.17 7.43
N ALA A 235 -7.92 -7.31 8.55
CA ALA A 235 -8.15 -6.49 9.73
C ALA A 235 -7.85 -5.01 9.48
N GLU A 236 -6.71 -4.70 8.85
CA GLU A 236 -6.34 -3.32 8.54
C GLU A 236 -7.35 -2.65 7.60
N ARG A 237 -7.81 -3.35 6.57
CA ARG A 237 -8.78 -2.82 5.60
C ARG A 237 -10.18 -2.70 6.17
N SER A 238 -10.58 -3.60 7.07
CA SER A 238 -11.88 -3.50 7.77
C SER A 238 -11.93 -2.27 8.67
N MET A 239 -10.82 -1.96 9.36
CA MET A 239 -10.66 -0.72 10.12
C MET A 239 -10.73 0.50 9.20
N LEU A 240 -9.99 0.49 8.08
CA LEU A 240 -9.97 1.59 7.12
C LEU A 240 -11.36 1.87 6.55
N ALA A 241 -12.13 0.82 6.24
CA ALA A 241 -13.47 0.92 5.68
C ALA A 241 -14.43 1.62 6.65
N VAL A 242 -14.37 1.29 7.96
CA VAL A 242 -15.22 1.94 8.97
C VAL A 242 -14.91 3.42 9.15
N LEU A 243 -13.62 3.78 9.04
CA LEU A 243 -13.16 5.16 9.09
C LEU A 243 -13.43 5.96 7.80
N ASP A 244 -14.12 5.37 6.81
CA ASP A 244 -14.31 5.95 5.47
C ASP A 244 -12.98 6.40 4.83
N GLY A 245 -11.92 5.67 5.16
CA GLY A 245 -10.55 6.03 4.86
C GLY A 245 -10.12 5.72 3.43
N SER A 246 -9.15 6.47 2.94
CA SER A 246 -8.48 6.24 1.66
C SER A 246 -7.00 6.66 1.72
N CYS A 247 -6.29 6.58 0.59
CA CYS A 247 -4.93 7.15 0.49
C CYS A 247 -4.88 8.68 0.71
N ARG A 248 -6.06 9.32 0.82
CA ARG A 248 -6.26 10.75 1.06
C ARG A 248 -6.66 11.09 2.49
N THR A 249 -6.67 10.13 3.39
CA THR A 249 -6.95 10.36 4.81
C THR A 249 -5.69 10.09 5.64
N PRO A 250 -5.41 10.88 6.69
CA PRO A 250 -4.31 10.67 7.63
C PRO A 250 -4.58 9.49 8.59
N ILE A 251 -4.75 8.30 8.02
CA ILE A 251 -5.02 7.05 8.71
C ILE A 251 -3.81 6.11 8.57
N ALA A 252 -3.41 5.52 9.68
CA ALA A 252 -2.42 4.47 9.77
C ALA A 252 -3.05 3.19 10.36
N GLY A 253 -2.55 2.03 9.96
CA GLY A 253 -3.06 0.74 10.40
C GLY A 253 -2.05 -0.36 10.12
N TYR A 254 -1.71 -1.12 11.15
CA TYR A 254 -0.73 -2.20 11.05
C TYR A 254 -1.12 -3.38 11.94
N ALA A 255 -1.31 -4.53 11.31
CA ALA A 255 -1.61 -5.79 11.95
C ALA A 255 -0.41 -6.74 11.93
N GLU A 256 -0.18 -7.38 13.05
CA GLU A 256 0.87 -8.38 13.27
C GLU A 256 0.22 -9.69 13.69
N LEU A 257 0.78 -10.80 13.23
CA LEU A 257 0.29 -12.14 13.52
C LEU A 257 1.41 -12.93 14.20
N ASP A 258 1.14 -13.48 15.36
CA ASP A 258 2.08 -14.37 16.05
C ASP A 258 1.98 -15.82 15.53
N THR A 259 2.87 -16.69 16.00
CA THR A 259 2.91 -18.11 15.61
C THR A 259 1.73 -18.92 16.13
N ALA A 260 0.97 -18.40 17.09
CA ALA A 260 -0.22 -19.05 17.66
C ALA A 260 -1.51 -18.65 16.92
N GLY A 261 -1.43 -17.75 15.93
CA GLY A 261 -2.59 -17.26 15.17
C GLY A 261 -3.30 -16.08 15.84
N ASN A 262 -2.69 -15.46 16.86
CA ASN A 262 -3.24 -14.24 17.44
C ASN A 262 -2.85 -13.05 16.58
N LEU A 263 -3.86 -12.33 16.13
CA LEU A 263 -3.73 -11.11 15.37
C LEU A 263 -3.80 -9.92 16.32
N SER A 264 -2.83 -9.02 16.24
CA SER A 264 -2.86 -7.72 16.92
C SER A 264 -2.94 -6.62 15.88
N LEU A 265 -3.79 -5.63 16.08
CA LEU A 265 -3.95 -4.48 15.18
C LEU A 265 -3.70 -3.19 15.97
N ARG A 266 -2.86 -2.32 15.43
CA ARG A 266 -2.69 -0.92 15.85
C ARG A 266 -3.17 -0.01 14.75
N ALA A 267 -3.90 1.04 15.11
CA ALA A 267 -4.44 2.03 14.19
C ALA A 267 -4.33 3.44 14.77
N SER A 268 -4.24 4.43 13.89
CA SER A 268 -4.20 5.84 14.28
C SER A 268 -4.91 6.71 13.24
N LEU A 269 -5.75 7.62 13.71
CA LEU A 269 -6.35 8.69 12.92
C LEU A 269 -5.87 10.04 13.43
N LEU A 270 -5.37 10.90 12.54
CA LEU A 270 -4.80 12.19 12.90
C LEU A 270 -5.48 13.36 12.17
N SER A 271 -5.37 14.58 12.69
CA SER A 271 -5.61 15.76 11.84
C SER A 271 -4.44 15.93 10.85
N PRO A 272 -4.64 16.55 9.66
CA PRO A 272 -3.56 16.78 8.69
C PRO A 272 -2.36 17.58 9.22
N ASP A 273 -2.56 18.40 10.25
CA ASP A 273 -1.51 19.17 10.95
C ASP A 273 -0.87 18.41 12.13
N GLY A 274 -1.30 17.16 12.38
CA GLY A 274 -0.77 16.28 13.42
C GLY A 274 -1.16 16.65 14.86
N LYS A 275 -1.97 17.69 15.08
CA LYS A 275 -2.33 18.15 16.44
C LYS A 275 -3.34 17.27 17.15
N LEU A 276 -4.29 16.71 16.41
CA LEU A 276 -5.24 15.71 16.92
C LEU A 276 -4.77 14.33 16.50
N ARG A 277 -4.86 13.37 17.42
CA ARG A 277 -4.47 11.99 17.22
C ARG A 277 -5.37 11.07 18.06
N PHE A 278 -5.90 10.04 17.41
CA PHE A 278 -6.77 9.03 18.00
C PHE A 278 -6.20 7.66 17.67
N ASP A 279 -5.52 7.07 18.64
CA ASP A 279 -4.96 5.71 18.53
C ASP A 279 -5.96 4.67 19.02
N GLY A 280 -5.98 3.51 18.37
CA GLY A 280 -6.71 2.32 18.81
C GLY A 280 -5.84 1.08 18.63
N ALA A 281 -6.02 0.12 19.52
CA ALA A 281 -5.32 -1.16 19.45
C ALA A 281 -6.19 -2.27 20.02
N GLY A 282 -5.96 -3.50 19.56
CA GLY A 282 -6.63 -4.68 20.05
C GLY A 282 -6.03 -5.95 19.46
N SER A 283 -6.45 -7.09 20.01
CA SER A 283 -6.02 -8.40 19.53
C SER A 283 -7.20 -9.37 19.51
N ALA A 284 -7.18 -10.31 18.57
CA ALA A 284 -8.18 -11.35 18.41
C ALA A 284 -7.58 -12.57 17.71
N SER A 285 -8.36 -13.65 17.56
CA SER A 285 -7.99 -14.70 16.61
C SER A 285 -7.97 -14.14 15.18
N TRP A 286 -7.10 -14.65 14.31
CA TRP A 286 -7.13 -14.29 12.88
C TRP A 286 -8.46 -14.59 12.18
N ASP A 287 -9.29 -15.49 12.72
CA ASP A 287 -10.63 -15.79 12.18
C ASP A 287 -11.62 -14.63 12.48
N GLU A 288 -11.24 -13.73 13.39
CA GLU A 288 -11.99 -12.54 13.78
C GLU A 288 -11.39 -11.25 13.19
N ALA A 289 -10.46 -11.36 12.22
CA ALA A 289 -9.74 -10.23 11.63
C ALA A 289 -10.66 -9.07 11.21
N THR A 290 -11.75 -9.38 10.51
CA THR A 290 -12.75 -8.39 10.09
C THR A 290 -13.43 -7.71 11.27
N ALA A 291 -13.83 -8.48 12.29
CA ALA A 291 -14.51 -7.97 13.48
C ALA A 291 -13.58 -7.06 14.30
N LEU A 292 -12.34 -7.49 14.52
CA LEU A 292 -11.30 -6.71 15.22
C LEU A 292 -11.07 -5.36 14.52
N GLY A 293 -10.89 -5.38 13.20
CA GLY A 293 -10.70 -4.15 12.43
C GLY A 293 -11.89 -3.20 12.55
N ALA A 294 -13.10 -3.72 12.40
CA ALA A 294 -14.31 -2.92 12.46
C ALA A 294 -14.57 -2.33 13.86
N GLU A 295 -14.25 -3.07 14.93
CA GLU A 295 -14.36 -2.58 16.30
C GLU A 295 -13.41 -1.41 16.58
N ILE A 296 -12.12 -1.58 16.27
CA ILE A 296 -11.11 -0.54 16.44
C ILE A 296 -11.47 0.70 15.61
N GLY A 297 -11.93 0.50 14.36
CA GLY A 297 -12.38 1.60 13.51
C GLY A 297 -13.55 2.37 14.12
N ARG A 298 -14.56 1.69 14.68
CA ARG A 298 -15.74 2.33 15.30
C ARG A 298 -15.35 3.13 16.54
N ASP A 299 -14.48 2.59 17.38
CA ASP A 299 -13.99 3.28 18.58
C ASP A 299 -13.21 4.55 18.23
N ILE A 300 -12.27 4.47 17.28
CA ILE A 300 -11.52 5.63 16.80
C ILE A 300 -12.48 6.69 16.21
N LYS A 301 -13.43 6.27 15.37
CA LYS A 301 -14.41 7.16 14.73
C LYS A 301 -15.22 7.93 15.77
N ALA A 302 -15.79 7.22 16.75
CA ALA A 302 -16.61 7.85 17.79
C ALA A 302 -15.83 8.90 18.61
N ARG A 303 -14.56 8.62 18.94
CA ARG A 303 -13.69 9.57 19.65
C ARG A 303 -13.28 10.77 18.80
N ALA A 304 -13.03 10.55 17.50
CA ALA A 304 -12.69 11.61 16.55
C ALA A 304 -13.88 12.54 16.28
N ASP A 305 -15.07 11.97 16.05
CA ASP A 305 -16.32 12.72 15.85
C ASP A 305 -16.65 13.59 17.08
N ALA A 306 -16.47 13.06 18.29
CA ALA A 306 -16.67 13.80 19.53
C ALA A 306 -15.71 15.01 19.70
N LYS A 307 -14.63 15.07 18.90
CA LYS A 307 -13.67 16.18 18.85
C LYS A 307 -13.78 17.01 17.56
N GLY A 308 -14.79 16.74 16.73
CA GLY A 308 -15.05 17.48 15.49
C GLY A 308 -14.07 17.15 14.36
N LEU A 309 -13.37 16.01 14.42
CA LEU A 309 -12.53 15.53 13.32
C LEU A 309 -13.29 14.48 12.52
N SER A 310 -13.88 14.90 11.41
CA SER A 310 -14.54 14.02 10.42
C SER A 310 -13.91 14.20 9.03
N PHE A 311 -14.04 13.17 8.17
CA PHE A 311 -13.49 13.13 6.81
C PHE A 311 -14.56 12.76 5.79
#